data_AF-A0A2V6TR62-F1
#
_entry.id   AF-A0A2V6TR62-F1
#
_cell.length_a   1.000
_cell.length_b   1.000
_cell.length_c   1.000
_cell.angle_alpha   90.00
_cell.angle_beta   90.00
_cell.angle_gamma   90.00
#
_symmetry.space_group_name_H-M   'P 1'
#
loop_
_entity.id
_entity.type
_entity.pdbx_description
1 polymer ?
#
loop_
_entity_poly.entity_id
_entity_poly.type
_entity_poly.pdbx_seq_one_letter_code
_entity_poly.pdbx_strand_id
1 'polypeptide(L)'
;MNHGSVVAVGPPQEEKLDLSLTPDQETFRATVRAWLSQNIPRDWKPMGSSEIPRKEQYELLRTWQRSLFEAGFIGLTWPKEYGGRGLTFMEEL
;
A
#
# COMPACT_ATOMS: atom_id res chain seq x y z
N MET A 1 34.66 52.67 -9.65
CA MET A 1 33.40 52.25 -9.00
C MET A 1 32.86 51.04 -9.72
N ASN A 2 32.89 49.87 -9.09
CA ASN A 2 31.87 48.82 -9.25
C ASN A 2 32.12 47.75 -8.17
N HIS A 3 31.29 47.75 -7.13
CA HIS A 3 31.29 46.72 -6.09
C HIS A 3 30.32 45.63 -6.54
N GLY A 4 30.84 44.48 -6.97
CA GLY A 4 30.05 43.28 -7.23
C GLY A 4 29.45 42.77 -5.92
N SER A 5 28.13 42.78 -5.82
CA SER A 5 27.39 42.24 -4.68
C SER A 5 27.39 40.71 -4.78
N VAL A 6 28.04 40.05 -3.82
CA VAL A 6 27.99 38.60 -3.67
C VAL A 6 26.67 38.27 -2.97
N VAL A 7 25.75 37.60 -3.67
CA VAL A 7 24.53 37.06 -3.06
C VAL A 7 24.93 35.88 -2.19
N ALA A 8 24.79 36.04 -0.87
CA ALA A 8 24.99 34.95 0.07
C ALA A 8 23.88 33.89 -0.13
N VAL A 9 24.27 32.70 -0.57
CA VAL A 9 23.39 31.52 -0.51
C VAL A 9 23.34 31.10 0.96
N GLY A 10 22.19 31.28 1.60
CA GLY A 10 21.96 30.85 2.98
C GLY A 10 22.05 29.33 3.14
N PRO A 11 22.20 28.82 4.36
CA PRO A 11 22.27 27.38 4.61
C PRO A 11 21.01 26.69 4.08
N PRO A 12 21.12 25.44 3.57
CA PRO A 12 19.95 24.67 3.14
C PRO A 12 18.96 24.60 4.31
N GLN A 13 17.70 24.99 4.07
CA GLN A 13 16.66 24.80 5.06
C GLN A 13 16.51 23.29 5.31
N GLU A 14 16.49 22.89 6.58
CA GLU A 14 16.21 21.52 6.99
C GLU A 14 14.75 21.22 6.68
N GLU A 15 14.48 20.76 5.46
CA GLU A 15 13.15 20.37 5.01
C GLU A 15 12.76 19.08 5.75
N LYS A 16 11.96 19.24 6.81
CA LYS A 16 11.52 18.15 7.66
C LYS A 16 10.63 17.21 6.84
N LEU A 17 11.04 15.97 6.67
CA LEU A 17 10.26 14.93 5.98
C LEU A 17 8.89 14.78 6.66
N ASP A 18 7.81 15.06 5.92
CA ASP A 18 6.44 14.82 6.36
C ASP A 18 5.99 13.42 5.92
N LEU A 19 5.64 12.59 6.89
CA LEU A 19 5.19 11.20 6.71
C LEU A 19 3.70 11.03 7.04
N SER A 20 2.97 12.13 7.20
CA SER A 20 1.52 12.08 7.40
C SER A 20 0.80 11.60 6.13
N LEU A 21 -0.30 10.88 6.33
CA LEU A 21 -1.13 10.44 5.22
C LEU A 21 -2.00 11.60 4.74
N THR A 22 -2.21 11.69 3.44
CA THR A 22 -3.21 12.61 2.89
C THR A 22 -4.62 12.12 3.27
N PRO A 23 -5.65 12.99 3.24
CA PRO A 23 -7.03 12.58 3.52
C PRO A 23 -7.53 11.43 2.61
N ASP A 24 -7.09 11.39 1.36
CA ASP A 24 -7.44 10.32 0.42
C ASP A 24 -6.79 8.99 0.82
N GLN A 25 -5.53 9.02 1.26
CA GLN A 25 -4.82 7.84 1.76
C GLN A 25 -5.43 7.33 3.08
N GLU A 26 -5.85 8.22 3.98
CA GLU A 26 -6.58 7.83 5.19
C GLU A 26 -7.91 7.15 4.86
N THR A 27 -8.65 7.70 3.90
CA THR A 27 -9.92 7.15 3.43
C THR A 27 -9.73 5.77 2.79
N PHE A 28 -8.71 5.62 1.95
CA PHE A 28 -8.35 4.34 1.34
C PHE A 28 -7.99 3.32 2.42
N ARG A 29 -7.12 3.69 3.36
CA ARG A 29 -6.72 2.83 4.49
C ARG A 29 -7.92 2.39 5.32
N ALA A 30 -8.83 3.30 5.63
CA ALA A 30 -10.05 2.99 6.38
C ALA A 30 -10.94 2.00 5.62
N THR A 31 -11.09 2.19 4.31
CA THR A 31 -11.85 1.30 3.42
C THR A 31 -11.27 -0.11 3.40
N VAL A 32 -9.96 -0.24 3.19
CA VAL A 32 -9.26 -1.53 3.20
C VAL A 32 -9.42 -2.23 4.56
N ARG A 33 -9.22 -1.49 5.66
CA ARG A 33 -9.38 -2.02 7.03
C ARG A 33 -10.78 -2.54 7.31
N ALA A 34 -11.79 -1.78 6.93
CA ALA A 34 -13.18 -2.17 7.10
C ALA A 34 -13.52 -3.41 6.27
N TRP A 35 -12.98 -3.53 5.06
CA TRP A 35 -13.18 -4.72 4.24
C TRP A 35 -12.48 -5.94 4.85
N LEU A 36 -11.23 -5.81 5.27
CA LEU A 36 -10.48 -6.91 5.90
C LEU A 36 -11.17 -7.44 7.16
N SER A 37 -11.67 -6.55 8.03
CA SER A 37 -12.35 -6.98 9.26
C SER A 37 -13.62 -7.79 9.01
N GLN A 38 -14.25 -7.61 7.85
CA GLN A 38 -15.48 -8.30 7.46
C GLN A 38 -15.21 -9.57 6.66
N ASN A 39 -14.08 -9.65 5.94
CA ASN A 39 -13.86 -10.68 4.91
C ASN A 39 -12.72 -11.66 5.22
N ILE A 40 -11.86 -11.40 6.22
CA ILE A 40 -10.84 -12.37 6.62
C ILE A 40 -11.51 -13.70 6.99
N PRO A 41 -11.08 -14.85 6.40
CA PRO A 41 -11.62 -16.15 6.74
C PRO A 41 -11.49 -16.44 8.22
N ARG A 42 -12.53 -16.98 8.85
CA ARG A 42 -12.52 -17.30 10.30
C ARG A 42 -11.40 -18.26 10.70
N ASP A 43 -11.07 -19.19 9.79
CA ASP A 43 -10.04 -20.21 10.00
C ASP A 43 -8.65 -19.71 9.60
N TRP A 44 -8.50 -18.42 9.28
CA TRP A 44 -7.21 -17.85 8.94
C TRP A 44 -6.25 -17.94 10.12
N LYS A 45 -5.12 -18.61 9.91
CA LYS A 45 -4.02 -18.69 10.85
C LYS A 45 -2.80 -18.03 10.21
N PRO A 46 -2.14 -17.08 10.89
CA PRO A 46 -0.88 -16.53 10.41
C PRO A 46 0.11 -17.67 10.16
N MET A 47 0.62 -17.78 8.95
CA MET A 47 1.72 -18.67 8.62
C MET A 47 3.00 -17.86 8.53
N GLY A 48 4.11 -18.47 8.90
CA GLY A 48 5.43 -17.88 8.66
C GLY A 48 5.69 -17.76 7.15
N SER A 49 6.43 -16.74 6.72
CA SER A 49 6.79 -16.54 5.31
C SER A 49 7.57 -17.71 4.69
N SER A 50 8.23 -18.52 5.52
CA SER A 50 8.99 -19.72 5.11
C SER A 50 8.23 -21.03 5.33
N GLU A 51 7.00 -20.97 5.83
CA GLU A 51 6.19 -22.15 6.10
C GLU A 51 5.56 -22.67 4.80
N ILE A 52 5.75 -23.96 4.53
CA ILE A 52 5.10 -24.61 3.39
C ILE A 52 3.67 -25.00 3.81
N PRO A 53 2.63 -24.52 3.10
CA PRO A 53 1.27 -24.87 3.44
C PRO A 53 1.03 -26.38 3.31
N ARG A 54 0.25 -26.94 4.24
CA ARG A 54 -0.34 -28.28 4.08
C ARG A 54 -1.41 -28.25 2.99
N LYS A 55 -1.77 -29.43 2.47
CA LYS A 55 -2.77 -29.58 1.40
C LYS A 55 -4.07 -28.80 1.66
N GLU A 56 -4.61 -28.88 2.87
CA GLU A 56 -5.85 -28.21 3.28
C GLU A 56 -5.72 -26.68 3.33
N GLN A 57 -4.52 -26.16 3.63
CA GLN A 57 -4.26 -24.73 3.67
C GLN A 57 -4.24 -24.11 2.26
N TYR A 58 -3.88 -24.87 1.21
CA TYR A 58 -3.89 -24.35 -0.16
C TYR A 58 -5.28 -23.92 -0.63
N GLU A 59 -6.33 -24.67 -0.30
CA GLU A 59 -7.69 -24.29 -0.69
C GLU A 59 -8.15 -23.01 0.03
N LEU A 60 -7.81 -22.88 1.31
CA LEU A 60 -8.04 -21.64 2.07
C LEU A 60 -7.30 -20.46 1.43
N LEU A 61 -6.02 -20.63 1.09
CA LEU A 61 -5.20 -19.60 0.46
C LEU A 61 -5.74 -19.19 -0.92
N ARG A 62 -6.15 -20.15 -1.76
CA ARG A 62 -6.76 -19.86 -3.08
C ARG A 62 -8.06 -19.11 -2.95
N THR A 63 -8.92 -19.52 -2.02
CA THR A 63 -10.19 -18.84 -1.74
C THR A 63 -9.92 -17.42 -1.28
N TRP A 64 -8.96 -17.25 -0.37
CA TRP A 64 -8.59 -15.92 0.13
C TRP A 64 -8.02 -15.00 -0.95
N GLN A 65 -7.09 -15.50 -1.76
CA GLN A 65 -6.54 -14.75 -2.91
C GLN A 65 -7.63 -14.36 -3.90
N ARG A 66 -8.60 -15.23 -4.16
CA ARG A 66 -9.75 -14.92 -5.02
C ARG A 66 -10.59 -13.78 -4.44
N SER A 67 -10.92 -13.82 -3.16
CA SER A 67 -11.68 -12.75 -2.50
C SER A 67 -10.96 -11.40 -2.54
N LEU A 68 -9.64 -11.39 -2.35
CA LEU A 68 -8.82 -10.18 -2.51
C LEU A 68 -8.84 -9.65 -3.95
N PHE A 69 -8.73 -10.54 -4.94
CA PHE A 69 -8.82 -10.17 -6.35
C PHE A 69 -10.19 -9.56 -6.69
N GLU A 70 -11.28 -10.22 -6.29
CA GLU A 70 -12.65 -9.76 -6.53
C GLU A 70 -12.93 -8.40 -5.87
N ALA A 71 -12.32 -8.13 -4.70
CA ALA A 71 -12.39 -6.83 -4.03
C ALA A 71 -11.44 -5.77 -4.61
N GLY A 72 -10.58 -6.15 -5.57
CA GLY A 72 -9.62 -5.26 -6.22
C GLY A 72 -8.46 -4.86 -5.31
N PHE A 73 -7.99 -5.76 -4.44
CA PHE A 73 -6.85 -5.54 -3.55
C PHE A 73 -5.57 -6.29 -3.98
N ILE A 74 -5.59 -6.93 -5.15
CA ILE A 74 -4.39 -7.55 -5.76
C ILE A 74 -3.91 -6.67 -6.90
N GLY A 75 -2.60 -6.41 -6.95
CA GLY A 75 -1.96 -5.63 -8.02
C GLY A 75 -2.53 -4.22 -8.10
N LEU A 76 -2.53 -3.48 -6.98
CA LEU A 76 -3.15 -2.14 -6.90
C LEU A 76 -2.59 -1.19 -7.95
N THR A 77 -1.28 -1.26 -8.23
CA THR A 77 -0.59 -0.46 -9.24
C THR A 77 -0.72 -0.98 -10.66
N TRP A 78 -1.18 -2.22 -10.85
CA TRP A 78 -1.30 -2.79 -12.19
C TRP A 78 -2.42 -2.09 -12.96
N PRO A 79 -2.26 -1.90 -14.28
CA PRO A 79 -3.33 -1.39 -15.13
C PRO A 79 -4.61 -2.21 -15.02
N LYS A 80 -5.75 -1.55 -15.21
CA LYS A 80 -7.08 -2.16 -15.06
C LYS A 80 -7.32 -3.27 -16.10
N GLU A 81 -6.73 -3.17 -17.28
CA GLU A 81 -6.78 -4.21 -18.32
C GLU A 81 -6.16 -5.54 -17.89
N TYR A 82 -5.31 -5.53 -16.85
CA TYR A 82 -4.73 -6.74 -16.25
C TYR A 82 -5.40 -7.12 -14.92
N GLY A 83 -6.50 -6.47 -14.56
CA GLY A 83 -7.26 -6.74 -13.34
C GLY A 83 -6.78 -6.00 -12.09
N GLY A 84 -5.84 -5.05 -12.24
CA GLY A 84 -5.43 -4.16 -11.14
C GLY A 84 -6.34 -2.93 -11.00
N ARG A 85 -5.91 -1.96 -10.19
CA ARG A 85 -6.65 -0.69 -9.98
C ARG A 85 -6.02 0.54 -10.64
N GLY A 86 -4.78 0.45 -11.13
CA GLY A 86 -4.02 1.58 -11.67
C GLY A 86 -3.76 2.68 -10.63
N LEU A 87 -3.63 2.32 -9.35
CA LEU A 87 -3.27 3.24 -8.27
C LEU A 87 -1.77 3.52 -8.28
N THR A 88 -1.32 4.40 -7.39
CA THR A 88 0.10 4.73 -7.24
C THR A 88 0.77 3.77 -6.27
N PHE A 89 2.10 3.82 -6.23
CA PHE A 89 2.89 3.06 -5.27
C PHE A 89 2.56 3.42 -3.82
N MET A 90 2.05 4.63 -3.56
CA MET A 90 1.66 5.04 -2.21
C MET A 90 0.49 4.24 -1.65
N GLU A 91 -0.42 3.73 -2.50
CA GLU A 91 -1.52 2.89 -2.05
C GLU A 91 -1.12 1.41 -1.90
N GLU A 92 0.01 0.99 -2.46
CA GLU A 92 0.50 -0.40 -2.39
C GLU A 92 1.47 -0.65 -1.21
N LEU A 93 2.08 0.40 -0.67
CA LEU A 93 2.95 0.37 0.51
C LEU A 93 2.19 0.20 1.84
#